data_AF-A0A835LKW8-F1
#
_entry.id   AF-A0A835LKW8-F1
#
_cell.length_a   1.000
_cell.length_b   1.000
_cell.length_c   1.000
_cell.angle_alpha   90.00
_cell.angle_beta   90.00
_cell.angle_gamma   90.00
#
_symmetry.space_group_name_H-M   'P 1'
#
loop_
_entity.id
_entity.type
_entity.pdbx_description
1 polymer ?
#
loop_
_entity_poly.entity_id
_entity_poly.type
_entity_poly.pdbx_seq_one_letter_code
_entity_poly.pdbx_strand_id
1 'polypeptide(L)'
;MRELSSSEKLRKQEGKRLSEEAEASDVYSFGVLLLEILSGRKAIDMQFEEGNIVEWAMPQIKAGDIAAILDSALKPPEHLEALTRIANVACGCVRMRGK
;
A
#
# COMPACT_ATOMS: atom_id res chain seq x y z
N MET A 1 18.29 9.36 38.92
CA MET A 1 17.53 8.88 37.74
C MET A 1 16.44 7.95 38.27
N ARG A 2 15.15 8.26 38.09
CA ARG A 2 14.06 7.42 38.64
C ARG A 2 13.77 6.27 37.66
N GLU A 3 13.91 5.03 38.13
CA GLU A 3 13.45 3.83 37.44
C GLU A 3 11.91 3.85 37.33
N LEU A 4 11.37 3.54 36.15
CA LEU A 4 9.93 3.46 35.94
C LEU A 4 9.35 2.22 36.64
N SER A 5 8.14 2.37 37.20
CA SER A 5 7.34 1.26 37.71
C SER A 5 7.03 0.25 36.60
N SER A 6 6.89 -1.03 36.94
CA SER A 6 6.48 -2.09 36.00
C SER A 6 5.18 -1.76 35.26
N SER A 7 4.23 -1.07 35.91
CA SER A 7 2.98 -0.62 35.28
C SER A 7 3.19 0.50 34.25
N GLU A 8 4.17 1.37 34.47
CA GLU A 8 4.55 2.44 33.53
C GLU A 8 5.32 1.88 32.32
N LYS A 9 6.15 0.84 32.54
CA LYS A 9 6.85 0.12 31.47
C LYS A 9 5.86 -0.60 30.54
N LEU A 10 4.85 -1.29 31.09
CA LEU A 10 3.80 -1.95 30.32
C LEU A 10 2.97 -0.97 29.48
N ARG A 11 2.51 0.13 30.07
CA ARG A 11 1.75 1.16 29.34
C ARG A 11 2.55 1.80 28.20
N LYS A 12 3.83 2.06 28.42
CA LYS A 12 4.72 2.56 27.36
C LYS A 12 4.92 1.54 26.24
N GLN A 13 5.04 0.25 26.59
CA GLN A 13 5.18 -0.82 25.61
C GLN A 13 3.89 -1.01 24.79
N GLU A 14 2.72 -0.99 25.42
CA GLU A 14 1.43 -1.07 24.74
C GLU A 14 1.20 0.13 23.82
N GLY A 15 1.49 1.35 24.31
CA GLY A 15 1.38 2.57 23.49
C GLY A 15 2.31 2.56 22.28
N LYS A 16 3.55 2.06 22.46
CA LYS A 16 4.49 1.89 21.35
C LYS A 16 3.97 0.90 20.31
N ARG A 17 3.47 -0.25 20.78
CA ARG A 17 2.94 -1.30 19.90
C ARG A 17 1.77 -0.78 19.05
N LEU A 18 0.79 -0.14 19.69
CA LEU A 18 -0.37 0.45 19.02
C LEU A 18 0.02 1.48 17.94
N SER A 19 1.08 2.27 18.18
CA SER A 19 1.62 3.20 17.18
C SER A 19 2.18 2.48 15.96
N GLU A 20 2.95 1.40 16.17
CA GLU A 20 3.54 0.59 15.08
C GLU A 20 2.45 -0.10 14.24
N GLU A 21 1.36 -0.57 14.86
CA GLU A 21 0.22 -1.12 14.13
C GLU A 21 -0.52 -0.07 13.29
N ALA A 22 -0.73 1.13 13.84
CA ALA A 22 -1.37 2.22 13.11
C ALA A 22 -0.51 2.66 11.91
N GLU A 23 0.80 2.84 12.10
CA GLU A 23 1.74 3.18 11.04
C GLU A 23 1.72 2.12 9.91
N ALA A 24 1.69 0.84 10.25
CA ALA A 24 1.62 -0.24 9.27
C ALA A 24 0.30 -0.20 8.46
N SER A 25 -0.83 0.06 9.13
CA SER A 25 -2.14 0.18 8.49
C SER A 25 -2.22 1.42 7.57
N ASP A 26 -1.67 2.55 8.00
CA ASP A 26 -1.63 3.79 7.21
C ASP A 26 -0.77 3.61 5.96
N VAL A 27 0.41 2.98 6.08
CA VAL A 27 1.27 2.69 4.94
C VAL A 27 0.58 1.75 3.95
N TYR A 28 -0.08 0.71 4.43
CA TYR A 28 -0.84 -0.20 3.56
C TYR A 28 -1.94 0.55 2.79
N SER A 29 -2.72 1.36 3.51
CA SER A 29 -3.85 2.11 2.94
C SER A 29 -3.38 3.15 1.93
N PHE A 30 -2.22 3.79 2.16
CA PHE A 30 -1.57 4.66 1.19
C PHE A 30 -1.17 3.90 -0.09
N GLY A 31 -0.66 2.67 0.04
CA GLY A 31 -0.35 1.82 -1.10
C GLY A 31 -1.57 1.48 -1.95
N VAL A 32 -2.69 1.15 -1.30
CA VAL A 32 -3.97 0.91 -1.99
C VAL A 32 -4.44 2.17 -2.71
N LEU A 33 -4.40 3.34 -2.06
CA LEU A 33 -4.78 4.61 -2.67
C LEU A 33 -3.95 4.93 -3.93
N LEU A 34 -2.64 4.67 -3.91
CA LEU A 34 -1.80 4.86 -5.09
C LEU A 34 -2.24 3.96 -6.26
N LEU A 35 -2.66 2.72 -5.99
CA LEU A 35 -3.17 1.81 -7.02
C LEU A 35 -4.51 2.30 -7.58
N GLU A 36 -5.41 2.82 -6.73
CA GLU A 36 -6.68 3.42 -7.18
C GLU A 36 -6.41 4.63 -8.09
N ILE A 37 -5.47 5.50 -7.72
CA ILE A 37 -5.09 6.68 -8.51
C ILE A 37 -4.52 6.27 -9.87
N LEU A 38 -3.64 5.28 -9.92
CA LEU A 38 -3.01 4.84 -11.16
C LEU A 38 -4.02 4.20 -12.12
N SER A 39 -4.95 3.42 -11.59
CA SER A 39 -5.84 2.56 -12.38
C SER A 39 -7.23 3.11 -12.63
N GLY A 40 -7.66 4.12 -11.85
CA GLY A 40 -9.04 4.59 -11.85
C GLY A 40 -10.04 3.57 -11.28
N ARG A 41 -9.57 2.45 -10.70
CA ARG A 41 -10.41 1.39 -10.12
C ARG A 41 -10.61 1.60 -8.63
N LYS A 42 -11.70 1.04 -8.10
CA LYS A 42 -11.94 0.99 -6.65
C LYS A 42 -11.10 -0.11 -6.01
N ALA A 43 -10.67 0.09 -4.76
CA ALA A 43 -9.89 -0.88 -4.00
C ALA A 43 -10.56 -2.26 -3.90
N ILE A 44 -11.88 -2.27 -3.68
CA ILE A 44 -12.72 -3.46 -3.73
C ILE A 44 -13.74 -3.25 -4.83
N ASP A 45 -13.67 -4.08 -5.85
CA ASP A 45 -14.60 -4.05 -6.95
C ASP A 45 -14.97 -5.47 -7.36
N MET A 46 -16.19 -5.85 -6.97
CA MET A 46 -16.76 -7.18 -7.19
C MET A 46 -17.09 -7.45 -8.66
N GLN A 47 -16.89 -6.47 -9.56
CA GLN A 47 -17.03 -6.68 -11.00
C GLN A 47 -15.78 -7.34 -11.61
N PHE A 48 -14.65 -7.37 -10.90
CA PHE A 48 -13.42 -8.03 -11.34
C PHE A 48 -13.23 -9.38 -10.65
N GLU A 49 -12.63 -10.35 -11.37
CA GLU A 49 -12.42 -11.72 -10.88
C GLU A 49 -11.56 -11.76 -9.61
N GLU A 50 -10.57 -10.88 -9.49
CA GLU A 50 -9.69 -10.82 -8.33
C GLU A 50 -10.30 -10.11 -7.12
N GLY A 51 -11.37 -9.31 -7.29
CA GLY A 51 -12.12 -8.60 -6.23
C GLY A 51 -11.34 -7.53 -5.44
N ASN A 52 -10.00 -7.59 -5.43
CA ASN A 52 -9.08 -6.73 -4.71
C ASN A 52 -8.02 -6.17 -5.66
N ILE A 53 -7.90 -4.84 -5.70
CA ILE A 53 -6.94 -4.12 -6.55
C ILE A 53 -5.49 -4.55 -6.34
N VAL A 54 -5.11 -4.94 -5.12
CA VAL A 54 -3.73 -5.35 -4.79
C VAL A 54 -3.41 -6.69 -5.45
N GLU A 55 -4.31 -7.65 -5.39
CA GLU A 55 -4.12 -8.98 -5.97
C GLU A 55 -4.02 -8.90 -7.50
N TRP A 56 -4.83 -8.03 -8.10
CA TRP A 56 -4.79 -7.76 -9.53
C TRP A 56 -3.52 -7.00 -9.98
N ALA A 57 -3.15 -5.90 -9.32
CA ALA A 57 -2.07 -5.02 -9.80
C ALA A 57 -0.66 -5.57 -9.55
N MET A 58 -0.45 -6.28 -8.45
CA MET A 58 0.89 -6.73 -8.02
C MET A 58 1.61 -7.62 -9.07
N PRO A 59 0.97 -8.61 -9.72
CA PRO A 59 1.61 -9.40 -10.77
C PRO A 59 2.09 -8.54 -11.96
N GLN A 60 1.30 -7.57 -12.39
CA GLN A 60 1.60 -6.69 -13.53
C GLN A 60 2.79 -5.78 -13.23
N ILE A 61 2.78 -5.15 -12.04
CA ILE A 61 3.89 -4.29 -11.60
C ILE A 61 5.20 -5.10 -11.48
N LYS A 62 5.14 -6.33 -10.93
CA LYS A 62 6.31 -7.22 -10.85
C LYS A 62 6.82 -7.66 -12.21
N ALA A 63 5.94 -7.81 -13.20
CA ALA A 63 6.30 -8.11 -14.58
C ALA A 63 6.86 -6.88 -15.33
N GLY A 64 6.80 -5.68 -14.74
CA GLY A 64 7.20 -4.43 -15.37
C GLY A 64 6.16 -3.88 -16.35
N ASP A 65 4.98 -4.49 -16.43
CA ASP A 65 3.89 -4.06 -17.30
C ASP A 65 3.04 -2.98 -16.61
N ILE A 66 3.62 -1.79 -16.48
CA ILE A 66 2.94 -0.66 -15.84
C ILE A 66 1.78 -0.16 -16.70
N ALA A 67 1.86 -0.26 -18.02
CA ALA A 67 0.79 0.19 -18.90
C ALA A 67 -0.52 -0.56 -18.65
N ALA A 68 -0.45 -1.87 -18.32
CA ALA A 68 -1.62 -2.68 -18.02
C ALA A 68 -2.41 -2.22 -16.78
N ILE A 69 -1.76 -1.53 -15.83
CA ILE A 69 -2.44 -1.05 -14.62
C ILE A 69 -3.02 0.36 -14.75
N LEU A 70 -2.71 1.10 -15.82
CA LEU A 70 -3.11 2.50 -15.94
C LEU A 70 -4.57 2.64 -16.37
N ASP A 71 -5.22 3.70 -15.91
CA ASP A 71 -6.58 4.05 -16.32
C ASP A 71 -6.65 4.27 -17.84
N SER A 72 -7.33 3.36 -18.53
CA SER A 72 -7.53 3.41 -19.99
C SER A 72 -8.39 4.58 -20.46
N ALA A 73 -9.13 5.25 -19.57
CA ALA A 73 -9.91 6.44 -19.89
C ALA A 73 -9.03 7.68 -20.04
N LEU A 74 -7.79 7.64 -19.56
CA LEU A 74 -6.83 8.74 -19.68
C LEU A 74 -6.00 8.62 -20.96
N LYS A 75 -5.44 9.76 -21.38
CA LYS A 75 -4.48 9.76 -22.49
C LYS A 75 -3.23 8.95 -22.09
N PRO A 76 -2.54 8.32 -23.07
CA PRO A 76 -1.30 7.63 -22.81
C PRO A 76 -0.31 8.53 -22.06
N PRO A 77 0.38 8.01 -21.03
CA PRO A 77 1.22 8.83 -20.18
C PRO A 77 2.48 9.31 -20.90
N GLU A 78 2.79 10.60 -20.77
CA GLU A 78 4.04 11.18 -21.31
C GLU A 78 5.29 10.71 -20.53
N HIS A 79 5.11 10.31 -19.26
CA HIS A 79 6.21 9.97 -18.34
C HIS A 79 6.00 8.62 -17.65
N LEU A 80 6.07 7.53 -18.42
CA LEU A 80 5.90 6.17 -17.91
C LEU A 80 6.91 5.81 -16.80
N GLU A 81 8.11 6.38 -16.81
CA GLU A 81 9.11 6.16 -15.75
C GLU A 81 8.64 6.68 -14.38
N ALA A 82 8.02 7.87 -14.35
CA ALA A 82 7.50 8.44 -13.10
C ALA A 82 6.38 7.55 -12.54
N LEU A 83 5.48 7.08 -13.41
CA LEU A 83 4.41 6.15 -13.03
C LEU A 83 4.96 4.80 -12.54
N THR A 84 6.03 4.31 -13.17
CA THR A 84 6.73 3.10 -12.73
C THR A 84 7.29 3.25 -11.32
N ARG A 85 7.86 4.43 -10.99
CA ARG A 85 8.35 4.72 -9.63
C ARG A 85 7.21 4.74 -8.62
N ILE A 86 6.07 5.35 -8.95
CA ILE A 86 4.88 5.37 -8.09
C ILE A 86 4.34 3.95 -7.88
N ALA A 87 4.23 3.14 -8.93
CA ALA A 87 3.79 1.76 -8.85
C ALA A 87 4.70 0.90 -7.94
N ASN A 88 6.02 1.11 -8.02
CA ASN A 88 6.99 0.45 -7.14
C ASN A 88 6.83 0.88 -5.67
N VAL A 89 6.54 2.15 -5.40
CA VAL A 89 6.20 2.63 -4.05
C VAL A 89 4.93 1.96 -3.54
N ALA A 90 3.87 1.92 -4.36
CA ALA A 90 2.63 1.23 -4.02
C ALA A 90 2.86 -0.25 -3.67
N CYS A 91 3.64 -0.97 -4.49
CA CYS A 91 4.08 -2.34 -4.22
C CYS A 91 4.84 -2.48 -2.88
N GLY A 92 5.68 -1.51 -2.53
CA GLY A 92 6.39 -1.48 -1.26
C GLY A 92 5.44 -1.32 -0.07
N CYS A 93 4.45 -0.43 -0.21
CA CYS A 93 3.45 -0.12 0.81
C CYS A 93 2.51 -1.30 1.11
N VAL A 94 2.04 -2.02 0.08
CA VAL A 94 1.07 -3.13 0.24
C VAL A 94 1.72 -4.48 0.51
N ARG A 95 3.07 -4.55 0.51
CA ARG A 95 3.79 -5.74 0.96
C ARG A 95 3.59 -5.89 2.46
N MET A 96 2.82 -6.89 2.87
CA MET A 96 2.80 -7.29 4.27
C MET A 96 4.23 -7.65 4.70
N ARG A 97 4.73 -7.03 5.78
CA ARG A 97 5.89 -7.56 6.50
C ARG A 97 5.49 -8.95 6.98
N GLY A 98 6.08 -9.99 6.39
CA GLY A 98 5.85 -11.37 6.78
C GLY A 98 6.09 -11.53 8.28
N LYS A 99 5.21 -12.31 8.94
CA LYS A 99 5.49 -12.87 10.25
C LYS A 99 6.67 -13.83 10.16
#